data_AF-A0A329T3E8-F1
#
_entry.id   AF-A0A329T3E8-F1
#
_cell.length_a   1.000
_cell.length_b   1.000
_cell.length_c   1.000
_cell.angle_alpha   90.00
_cell.angle_beta   90.00
_cell.angle_gamma   90.00
#
_symmetry.space_group_name_H-M   'P 1'
#
loop_
_entity.id
_entity.type
_entity.pdbx_description
1 polymer ?
#
loop_
_entity_poly.entity_id
_entity_poly.type
_entity_poly.pdbx_seq_one_letter_code
_entity_poly.pdbx_strand_id
1 'polypeptide(L)'
;MLVPSAKLNIFNVVLLITTCWSTAAIQYFLKRSPVLQRVALFLCDAILSFGMMVVVPLVIFIPYVQVFNVSEGAFKNPNFLHDTVTISTLSLENRLIFASSFIDFATKFIPHIGILLSLMAVTNLVSRHDTRYNITQEGSVEVPKTIRKVNVRLSSTKTYSGPVQGPSVSSQVTPADQRETLRWPRKWEHTISLVVFFIWGLVILSLHVAAAQRAANYQVAGCRTITQPWFSSGKEPCSSLIYDCHARNTSTLDDASLEKLDPKTLVGLAVVHCPALRMPTTFQKFTSLMMIHIFNSTITSWDVDSSISASKHTRLLAILLRNIQLSEIPVGMRQPLPRILKTIRISGSNLTELPDDLSSKWSGLAVLAIEDSNLEAIPSGIFAMNVVVLSFMGNQVQVISSEATVPSNTAILQLRLSKNPLQKLPESLMAPNSLIMSFNVQNTSLKSFPSWVETQTRVVWAYDTPFCKSLSAAAPTSTVKCFNPGTSTREPNFPVELFEQLYAIH
;
A
#
# COMPACT_ATOMS: atom_id res chain seq x y z
N MET A 1 8.08 1.07 11.46
CA MET A 1 9.16 1.03 10.45
C MET A 1 9.36 2.46 9.98
N LEU A 2 10.60 2.98 9.96
CA LEU A 2 10.84 4.34 9.45
C LEU A 2 10.83 4.30 7.90
N VAL A 3 10.27 5.34 7.29
CA VAL A 3 9.98 5.42 5.85
C VAL A 3 11.18 5.99 5.08
N PRO A 4 11.17 6.04 3.74
CA PRO A 4 12.26 6.67 2.98
C PRO A 4 12.46 8.16 3.25
N SER A 5 11.39 8.91 3.50
CA SER A 5 11.47 10.36 3.73
C SER A 5 12.09 10.68 5.09
N ALA A 6 13.36 11.08 5.07
CA ALA A 6 14.10 11.49 6.28
C ALA A 6 13.42 12.68 7.00
N LYS A 7 12.81 13.61 6.26
CA LYS A 7 12.05 14.73 6.84
C LYS A 7 10.83 14.24 7.63
N LEU A 8 10.09 13.28 7.08
CA LEU A 8 8.93 12.67 7.72
C LEU A 8 9.33 11.79 8.92
N ASN A 9 10.47 11.07 8.84
CA ASN A 9 11.04 10.35 9.97
C ASN A 9 11.37 11.29 11.14
N ILE A 10 12.08 12.39 10.87
CA ILE A 10 12.44 13.40 11.88
C ILE A 10 11.17 14.00 12.50
N PHE A 11 10.18 14.38 11.70
CA PHE A 11 8.91 14.94 12.20
C PHE A 11 8.16 13.96 13.13
N ASN A 12 8.01 12.70 12.71
CA ASN A 12 7.39 11.65 13.53
C ASN A 12 8.16 11.40 14.84
N VAL A 13 9.49 11.39 14.79
CA VAL A 13 10.33 11.18 15.98
C VAL A 13 10.29 12.37 16.93
N VAL A 14 10.29 13.60 16.42
CA VAL A 14 10.12 14.82 17.22
C VAL A 14 8.77 14.81 17.95
N LEU A 15 7.67 14.45 17.26
CA LEU A 15 6.35 14.31 17.90
C LEU A 15 6.38 13.26 19.03
N LEU A 16 6.90 12.05 18.77
CA LEU A 16 6.99 10.98 19.76
C LEU A 16 7.83 11.36 21.01
N ILE A 17 8.99 11.99 20.81
CA ILE A 17 9.84 12.47 21.91
C ILE A 17 9.12 13.59 22.67
N THR A 18 8.42 14.50 21.98
CA THR A 18 7.68 15.59 22.63
C THR A 18 6.53 15.06 23.48
N THR A 19 5.82 14.00 23.08
CA THR A 19 4.82 13.34 23.94
C THR A 19 5.42 12.78 25.23
N CYS A 20 6.62 12.19 25.14
CA CYS A 20 7.34 11.66 26.30
C CYS A 20 7.79 12.79 27.25
N TRP A 21 8.46 13.81 26.73
CA TRP A 21 9.07 14.86 27.56
C TRP A 21 8.09 15.95 28.02
N SER A 22 7.03 16.26 27.26
CA SER A 22 5.96 17.15 27.74
C SER A 22 5.25 16.57 28.95
N THR A 23 4.94 15.26 28.92
CA THR A 23 4.38 14.52 30.06
C THR A 23 5.26 14.66 31.31
N ALA A 24 6.56 14.39 31.18
CA ALA A 24 7.51 14.51 32.29
C ALA A 24 7.64 15.96 32.81
N ALA A 25 7.71 16.95 31.91
CA ALA A 25 7.83 18.37 32.28
C ALA A 25 6.56 18.89 32.99
N ILE A 26 5.37 18.57 32.47
CA ILE A 26 4.08 18.94 33.07
C ILE A 26 3.97 18.34 34.48
N GLN A 27 4.31 17.06 34.65
CA GLN A 27 4.37 16.43 35.98
C GLN A 27 5.39 17.11 36.91
N TYR A 28 6.56 17.53 36.40
CA TYR A 28 7.61 18.14 37.22
C TYR A 28 7.29 19.56 37.70
N PHE A 29 6.85 20.43 36.79
CA PHE A 29 6.62 21.85 37.07
C PHE A 29 5.28 22.08 37.79
N LEU A 30 4.21 21.38 37.38
CA LEU A 30 2.87 21.60 37.92
C LEU A 30 2.53 20.71 39.12
N LYS A 31 3.49 19.96 39.69
CA LYS A 31 3.35 19.13 40.90
C LYS A 31 2.74 19.81 42.13
N ARG A 32 2.70 21.16 42.17
CA ARG A 32 2.06 21.95 43.23
C ARG A 32 0.57 22.29 42.96
N SER A 33 0.09 22.12 41.73
CA SER A 33 -1.30 22.41 41.32
C SER A 33 -1.89 21.22 40.54
N PRO A 34 -2.48 20.22 41.24
CA PRO A 34 -2.92 18.96 40.62
C PRO A 34 -4.08 19.13 39.63
N VAL A 35 -4.83 20.24 39.69
CA VAL A 35 -5.88 20.57 38.71
C VAL A 35 -5.24 21.08 37.42
N LEU A 36 -4.36 22.09 37.51
CA LEU A 36 -3.68 22.67 36.35
C LEU A 36 -2.77 21.63 35.66
N GLN A 37 -2.10 20.77 36.45
CA GLN A 37 -1.31 19.64 35.94
C GLN A 37 -2.14 18.69 35.05
N ARG A 38 -3.39 18.36 35.44
CA ARG A 38 -4.27 17.48 34.66
C ARG A 38 -4.76 18.15 33.39
N VAL A 39 -5.22 19.40 33.48
CA VAL A 39 -5.70 20.17 32.33
C VAL A 39 -4.58 20.36 31.30
N ALA A 40 -3.38 20.75 31.73
CA ALA A 40 -2.22 20.87 30.86
C ALA A 40 -1.84 19.53 30.20
N LEU A 41 -1.86 18.43 30.95
CA LEU A 41 -1.52 17.10 30.42
C LEU A 41 -2.50 16.66 29.31
N PHE A 42 -3.81 16.76 29.55
CA PHE A 42 -4.81 16.38 28.55
C PHE A 42 -4.81 17.29 27.31
N LEU A 43 -4.54 18.59 27.47
CA LEU A 43 -4.43 19.51 26.33
C LEU A 43 -3.18 19.22 25.48
N CYS A 44 -2.02 18.99 26.10
CA CYS A 44 -0.80 18.63 25.36
C CYS A 44 -0.91 17.25 24.69
N ASP A 45 -1.49 16.26 25.37
CA ASP A 45 -1.80 14.95 24.79
C ASP A 45 -2.72 15.06 23.56
N ALA A 46 -3.81 15.83 23.66
CA ALA A 46 -4.73 16.04 22.54
C ALA A 46 -4.06 16.74 21.35
N ILE A 47 -3.23 17.77 21.59
CA ILE A 47 -2.51 18.50 20.53
C ILE A 47 -1.48 17.60 19.83
N LEU A 48 -0.69 16.84 20.58
CA LEU A 48 0.35 15.97 20.00
C LEU A 48 -0.25 14.76 19.29
N SER A 49 -1.32 14.18 19.84
CA SER A 49 -2.06 13.10 19.20
C SER A 49 -2.82 13.59 17.95
N PHE A 50 -3.33 14.83 17.91
CA PHE A 50 -3.82 15.46 16.68
C PHE A 50 -2.70 15.63 15.64
N GLY A 51 -1.50 16.04 16.06
CA GLY A 51 -0.32 16.06 15.18
C GLY A 51 -0.04 14.70 14.53
N MET A 52 0.01 13.64 15.34
CA MET A 52 0.25 12.27 14.86
C MET A 52 -0.88 11.69 14.01
N MET A 53 -2.15 11.98 14.32
CA MET A 53 -3.31 11.34 13.69
C MET A 53 -3.94 12.14 12.55
N VAL A 54 -3.67 13.44 12.45
CA VAL A 54 -4.23 14.32 11.39
C VAL A 54 -3.12 14.95 10.56
N VAL A 55 -2.14 15.61 11.19
CA VAL A 55 -1.08 16.33 10.44
C VAL A 55 -0.17 15.35 9.69
N VAL A 56 0.26 14.26 10.31
CA VAL A 56 1.11 13.25 9.64
C VAL A 56 0.42 12.61 8.42
N PRO A 57 -0.83 12.08 8.50
CA PRO A 57 -1.56 11.62 7.31
C PRO A 57 -1.78 12.69 6.25
N LEU A 58 -2.09 13.94 6.61
CA LEU A 58 -2.28 15.02 5.64
C LEU A 58 -0.97 15.38 4.90
N VAL A 59 0.16 15.44 5.61
CA VAL A 59 1.49 15.68 5.00
C VAL A 59 1.84 14.60 3.97
N ILE A 60 1.44 13.34 4.20
CA ILE A 60 1.62 12.23 3.25
C ILE A 60 0.61 12.33 2.11
N PHE A 61 -0.67 12.59 2.40
CA PHE A 61 -1.77 12.44 1.43
C PHE A 61 -1.89 13.63 0.45
N ILE A 62 -1.68 14.87 0.92
CA ILE A 62 -1.86 16.09 0.11
C ILE A 62 -1.02 16.07 -1.18
N PRO A 63 0.29 15.74 -1.17
CA PRO A 63 1.10 15.66 -2.39
C PRO A 63 0.51 14.70 -3.43
N TYR A 64 0.06 13.51 -3.01
CA TYR A 64 -0.51 12.51 -3.92
C TYR A 64 -1.87 12.95 -4.49
N VAL A 65 -2.72 13.62 -3.71
CA VAL A 65 -3.98 14.20 -4.22
C VAL A 65 -3.72 15.32 -5.23
N GLN A 66 -2.72 16.17 -5.00
CA GLN A 66 -2.39 17.27 -5.93
C GLN A 66 -1.95 16.76 -7.32
N VAL A 67 -1.31 15.58 -7.40
CA VAL A 67 -0.93 14.94 -8.67
C VAL A 67 -1.94 13.92 -9.20
N PHE A 68 -3.03 13.64 -8.48
CA PHE A 68 -4.12 12.77 -8.93
C PHE A 68 -5.18 13.54 -9.75
N ASN A 69 -5.88 12.86 -10.64
CA ASN A 69 -6.98 13.40 -11.42
C ASN A 69 -8.28 12.61 -11.18
N VAL A 70 -9.20 13.22 -10.43
CA VAL A 70 -10.40 12.54 -9.92
C VAL A 70 -11.39 12.18 -11.03
N SER A 71 -11.49 12.98 -12.10
CA SER A 71 -12.39 12.68 -13.24
C SER A 71 -11.89 11.53 -14.12
N GLU A 72 -10.61 11.16 -14.01
CA GLU A 72 -9.96 10.12 -14.82
C GLU A 72 -9.60 8.88 -13.99
N GLY A 73 -9.72 8.94 -12.66
CA GLY A 73 -9.32 7.86 -11.75
C GLY A 73 -7.82 7.54 -11.76
N ALA A 74 -6.99 8.46 -12.24
CA ALA A 74 -5.59 8.22 -12.57
C ALA A 74 -4.67 9.38 -12.13
N PHE A 75 -3.36 9.13 -12.09
CA PHE A 75 -2.37 10.19 -11.88
C PHE A 75 -2.19 11.06 -13.12
N LYS A 76 -2.04 12.38 -12.94
CA LYS A 76 -1.87 13.37 -14.02
C LYS A 76 -0.65 13.09 -14.91
N ASN A 77 0.40 12.51 -14.32
CA ASN A 77 1.52 11.94 -15.06
C ASN A 77 1.27 10.41 -15.22
N PRO A 78 1.09 9.87 -16.44
CA PRO A 78 0.86 8.44 -16.65
C PRO A 78 2.06 7.59 -16.22
N ASN A 79 3.26 8.16 -16.22
CA ASN A 79 4.50 7.47 -15.82
C ASN A 79 4.66 7.35 -14.30
N PHE A 80 3.81 7.99 -13.48
CA PHE A 80 3.93 8.03 -12.02
C PHE A 80 3.90 6.64 -11.36
N LEU A 81 3.07 5.72 -11.88
CA LEU A 81 2.99 4.33 -11.41
C LEU A 81 3.95 3.39 -12.14
N HIS A 82 4.92 3.93 -12.87
CA HIS A 82 5.94 3.19 -13.63
C HIS A 82 7.37 3.57 -13.24
N ASP A 83 7.56 4.35 -12.17
CA ASP A 83 8.87 4.53 -11.52
C ASP A 83 8.95 3.69 -10.22
N THR A 84 9.99 2.86 -10.13
CA THR A 84 10.36 2.09 -8.94
C THR A 84 10.58 2.95 -7.69
N VAL A 85 11.15 4.16 -7.81
CA VAL A 85 11.42 5.05 -6.67
C VAL A 85 10.12 5.63 -6.12
N THR A 86 9.27 6.21 -6.98
CA THR A 86 7.91 6.67 -6.65
C THR A 86 7.08 5.55 -6.04
N ILE A 87 7.03 4.35 -6.63
CA ILE A 87 6.29 3.20 -6.07
C ILE A 87 6.84 2.79 -4.70
N SER A 88 8.16 2.74 -4.51
CA SER A 88 8.75 2.39 -3.21
C SER A 88 8.44 3.44 -2.13
N THR A 89 8.49 4.73 -2.47
CA THR A 89 8.19 5.83 -1.55
C THR A 89 6.70 5.84 -1.19
N LEU A 90 5.82 5.88 -2.20
CA LEU A 90 4.36 5.86 -2.05
C LEU A 90 3.90 4.68 -1.18
N SER A 91 4.34 3.46 -1.49
CA SER A 91 3.89 2.23 -0.81
C SER A 91 4.48 2.00 0.58
N LEU A 92 5.54 2.73 0.96
CA LEU A 92 6.12 2.71 2.30
C LEU A 92 5.55 3.82 3.18
N GLU A 93 5.42 5.05 2.66
CA GLU A 93 4.80 6.16 3.38
C GLU A 93 3.34 5.90 3.70
N ASN A 94 2.58 5.34 2.75
CA ASN A 94 1.16 5.03 2.96
C ASN A 94 0.93 3.92 4.01
N ARG A 95 1.96 3.19 4.48
CA ARG A 95 1.85 2.29 5.65
C ARG A 95 1.70 3.04 6.98
N LEU A 96 1.96 4.36 7.01
CA LEU A 96 1.65 5.20 8.17
C LEU A 96 0.16 5.52 8.24
N ILE A 97 -0.53 5.60 7.09
CA ILE A 97 -1.98 5.81 6.99
C ILE A 97 -2.72 4.47 7.09
N PHE A 98 -2.54 3.61 6.10
CA PHE A 98 -3.28 2.36 5.97
C PHE A 98 -2.67 1.24 6.82
N ALA A 99 -3.52 0.33 7.31
CA ALA A 99 -3.06 -0.81 8.08
C ALA A 99 -2.42 -1.89 7.20
N SER A 100 -1.21 -2.31 7.56
CA SER A 100 -0.40 -3.33 6.89
C SER A 100 -0.48 -4.71 7.55
N SER A 101 -1.10 -4.80 8.74
CA SER A 101 -1.43 -6.03 9.48
C SER A 101 -2.53 -5.75 10.52
N PHE A 102 -3.11 -6.79 11.14
CA PHE A 102 -4.09 -6.63 12.22
C PHE A 102 -3.50 -5.94 13.46
N ILE A 103 -2.24 -6.19 13.80
CA ILE A 103 -1.57 -5.54 14.94
C ILE A 103 -1.38 -4.05 14.65
N ASP A 104 -0.89 -3.73 13.45
CA ASP A 104 -0.74 -2.34 12.97
C ASP A 104 -2.10 -1.59 12.98
N PHE A 105 -3.16 -2.23 12.47
CA PHE A 105 -4.54 -1.74 12.57
C PHE A 105 -4.94 -1.42 14.01
N ALA A 106 -4.81 -2.39 14.93
CA ALA A 106 -5.16 -2.20 16.33
C ALA A 106 -4.35 -1.08 17.01
N THR A 107 -3.05 -0.98 16.74
CA THR A 107 -2.21 0.08 17.31
C THR A 107 -2.59 1.48 16.82
N LYS A 108 -3.11 1.62 15.61
CA LYS A 108 -3.60 2.91 15.06
C LYS A 108 -4.83 3.45 15.79
N PHE A 109 -5.63 2.61 16.47
CA PHE A 109 -6.76 3.08 17.29
C PHE A 109 -6.36 3.64 18.66
N ILE A 110 -5.16 3.31 19.17
CA ILE A 110 -4.75 3.67 20.53
C ILE A 110 -4.74 5.21 20.73
N PRO A 111 -4.17 6.04 19.84
CA PRO A 111 -4.20 7.49 20.02
C PRO A 111 -5.59 8.10 19.82
N HIS A 112 -6.43 7.53 18.94
CA HIS A 112 -7.82 7.97 18.76
C HIS A 112 -8.65 7.76 20.03
N ILE A 113 -8.51 6.61 20.69
CA ILE A 113 -9.15 6.31 21.98
C ILE A 113 -8.57 7.22 23.07
N GLY A 114 -7.25 7.48 23.06
CA GLY A 114 -6.57 8.42 23.95
C GLY A 114 -7.17 9.83 23.89
N ILE A 115 -7.22 10.45 22.70
CA ILE A 115 -7.82 11.76 22.47
C ILE A 115 -9.26 11.81 23.01
N LEU A 116 -10.08 10.80 22.69
CA LEU A 116 -11.48 10.76 23.09
C LEU A 116 -11.64 10.73 24.62
N LEU A 117 -10.83 9.93 25.32
CA LEU A 117 -10.82 9.88 26.79
C LEU A 117 -10.27 11.17 27.42
N SER A 118 -9.20 11.74 26.87
CA SER A 118 -8.60 13.01 27.32
C SER A 118 -9.58 14.18 27.16
N LEU A 119 -10.30 14.27 26.03
CA LEU A 119 -11.34 15.28 25.82
C LEU A 119 -12.53 15.09 26.77
N MET A 120 -13.06 13.86 26.91
CA MET A 120 -14.13 13.59 27.88
C MET A 120 -13.72 13.94 29.30
N ALA A 121 -12.46 13.70 29.69
CA ALA A 121 -11.94 14.09 30.99
C ALA A 121 -11.89 15.63 31.17
N VAL A 122 -11.45 16.38 30.16
CA VAL A 122 -11.43 17.86 30.19
C VAL A 122 -12.86 18.42 30.27
N THR A 123 -13.80 17.98 29.44
CA THR A 123 -15.19 18.45 29.49
C THR A 123 -15.84 18.20 30.86
N ASN A 124 -15.59 17.05 31.48
CA ASN A 124 -16.06 16.73 32.83
C ASN A 124 -15.36 17.52 33.95
N LEU A 125 -14.16 18.05 33.72
CA LEU A 125 -13.48 18.94 34.66
C LEU A 125 -14.01 20.38 34.57
N VAL A 126 -14.37 20.84 33.37
CA VAL A 126 -14.95 22.18 33.14
C VAL A 126 -16.39 22.25 33.65
N SER A 127 -17.27 21.31 33.29
CA SER A 127 -18.70 21.35 33.70
C SER A 127 -18.92 21.25 35.22
N ARG A 128 -17.96 20.67 35.94
CA ARG A 128 -17.92 20.63 37.42
C ARG A 128 -17.50 21.95 38.08
N HIS A 129 -17.06 22.93 37.29
CA HIS A 129 -16.75 24.27 37.77
C HIS A 129 -17.98 25.18 37.72
N ASP A 130 -18.72 25.20 36.60
CA ASP A 130 -19.94 26.01 36.44
C ASP A 130 -21.01 25.62 37.46
N THR A 131 -21.18 24.31 37.70
CA THR A 131 -22.10 23.78 38.72
C THR A 131 -21.72 24.11 40.16
N ARG A 132 -20.53 24.68 40.43
CA ARG A 132 -20.19 25.27 41.73
C ARG A 132 -20.46 26.77 41.81
N TYR A 133 -20.44 27.49 40.69
CA TYR A 133 -20.66 28.94 40.68
C TYR A 133 -22.16 29.28 40.83
N ASN A 134 -23.03 28.46 40.26
CA ASN A 134 -24.50 28.61 40.33
C ASN A 134 -25.14 28.26 41.69
N ILE A 135 -24.35 28.09 42.76
CA ILE A 135 -24.85 27.82 44.12
C ILE A 135 -24.68 29.05 45.05
N THR A 136 -23.94 30.08 44.61
CA THR A 136 -23.56 31.23 45.47
C THR A 136 -24.38 32.51 45.31
N GLN A 137 -25.38 32.55 44.42
CA GLN A 137 -26.31 33.70 44.31
C GLN A 137 -27.74 33.27 43.93
N GLU A 138 -28.63 33.08 44.91
CA GLU A 138 -29.95 33.72 44.90
C GLU A 138 -30.68 33.68 46.26
N GLY A 139 -31.57 34.66 46.45
CA GLY A 139 -32.71 34.76 47.39
C GLY A 139 -32.75 33.95 48.69
N SER A 140 -32.56 34.63 49.83
CA SER A 140 -32.95 34.14 51.16
C SER A 140 -34.46 34.24 51.41
N VAL A 141 -35.09 33.15 51.86
CA VAL A 141 -36.42 33.13 52.52
C VAL A 141 -36.39 32.15 53.70
N GLU A 142 -36.97 32.49 54.85
CA GLU A 142 -37.04 31.65 56.06
C GLU A 142 -38.44 30.96 56.22
N VAL A 143 -38.84 30.21 57.25
CA VAL A 143 -38.55 30.25 58.70
C VAL A 143 -38.39 28.79 59.27
N PRO A 144 -38.44 28.42 60.59
CA PRO A 144 -37.42 27.50 61.14
C PRO A 144 -37.94 26.24 61.87
N LYS A 145 -37.03 25.60 62.64
CA LYS A 145 -37.22 24.72 63.83
C LYS A 145 -37.40 23.20 63.63
N THR A 146 -36.29 22.51 63.86
CA THR A 146 -36.12 21.39 64.82
C THR A 146 -37.35 20.68 65.40
N ILE A 147 -37.41 19.35 65.22
CA ILE A 147 -37.94 18.33 66.16
C ILE A 147 -37.10 17.05 65.93
N ARG A 148 -36.21 16.67 66.85
CA ARG A 148 -36.40 15.85 68.08
C ARG A 148 -36.45 14.34 67.77
N LYS A 149 -35.49 13.58 68.31
CA LYS A 149 -35.48 12.10 68.26
C LYS A 149 -36.76 11.55 68.93
N VAL A 150 -37.41 10.57 68.30
CA VAL A 150 -38.50 9.78 68.89
C VAL A 150 -38.10 8.31 68.89
N ASN A 151 -37.94 7.73 70.08
CA ASN A 151 -37.91 6.27 70.22
C ASN A 151 -39.33 5.74 70.09
N VAL A 152 -39.55 4.77 69.19
CA VAL A 152 -40.75 3.93 69.22
C VAL A 152 -40.38 2.58 69.82
N ARG A 153 -40.94 2.25 70.97
CA ARG A 153 -40.79 0.96 71.65
C ARG A 153 -42.18 0.48 72.03
N LEU A 154 -42.71 -0.52 71.31
CA LEU A 154 -43.98 -1.14 71.69
C LEU A 154 -43.77 -2.13 72.85
N SER A 155 -44.61 -1.97 73.86
CA SER A 155 -44.80 -2.83 75.04
C SER A 155 -45.95 -3.82 74.78
N SER A 156 -46.18 -4.92 75.51
CA SER A 156 -45.35 -5.74 76.41
C SER A 156 -46.19 -6.88 77.04
N THR A 157 -45.64 -8.09 77.18
CA THR A 157 -46.02 -9.14 78.17
C THR A 157 -44.87 -10.18 78.22
N LYS A 158 -44.32 -10.66 79.36
CA LYS A 158 -44.85 -11.42 80.53
C LYS A 158 -45.25 -12.87 80.16
N THR A 159 -44.76 -13.97 80.79
CA THR A 159 -43.74 -14.15 81.87
C THR A 159 -43.21 -15.62 81.94
N TYR A 160 -41.90 -15.81 82.20
CA TYR A 160 -41.21 -16.98 82.85
C TYR A 160 -41.15 -18.42 82.26
N SER A 161 -40.07 -19.11 82.68
CA SER A 161 -39.76 -20.58 82.67
C SER A 161 -39.55 -21.32 81.32
N GLY A 162 -38.51 -22.18 81.29
CA GLY A 162 -38.15 -23.10 80.19
C GLY A 162 -38.39 -24.58 80.56
N PRO A 163 -37.54 -25.57 80.19
CA PRO A 163 -36.19 -25.49 79.60
C PRO A 163 -35.92 -26.44 78.38
N VAL A 164 -34.66 -26.43 77.88
CA VAL A 164 -34.08 -27.39 76.88
C VAL A 164 -34.65 -27.22 75.45
N GLN A 165 -33.89 -27.24 74.34
CA GLN A 165 -32.58 -27.83 74.00
C GLN A 165 -31.78 -26.95 73.01
N GLY A 166 -30.44 -26.96 73.04
CA GLY A 166 -29.60 -26.47 71.92
C GLY A 166 -28.40 -25.56 72.27
N PRO A 167 -27.15 -26.04 72.21
CA PRO A 167 -25.93 -25.21 72.21
C PRO A 167 -25.59 -24.74 70.79
N SER A 168 -25.70 -23.45 70.46
CA SER A 168 -24.68 -22.40 70.70
C SER A 168 -23.46 -22.45 69.75
N VAL A 169 -23.61 -21.89 68.54
CA VAL A 169 -22.46 -21.58 67.68
C VAL A 169 -21.77 -20.31 68.20
N SER A 170 -20.55 -20.47 68.72
CA SER A 170 -19.67 -19.36 69.04
C SER A 170 -19.07 -18.80 67.74
N SER A 171 -19.53 -17.64 67.29
CA SER A 171 -18.93 -16.91 66.17
C SER A 171 -17.62 -16.26 66.60
N GLN A 172 -16.55 -17.05 66.64
CA GLN A 172 -15.19 -16.54 66.78
C GLN A 172 -14.91 -15.50 65.69
N VAL A 173 -14.64 -14.26 66.11
CA VAL A 173 -14.11 -13.22 65.22
C VAL A 173 -12.65 -13.54 64.94
N THR A 174 -12.40 -14.35 63.92
CA THR A 174 -11.05 -14.51 63.37
C THR A 174 -10.67 -13.21 62.66
N PRO A 175 -9.43 -12.70 62.85
CA PRO A 175 -9.00 -11.48 62.18
C PRO A 175 -8.89 -11.73 60.68
N ALA A 176 -9.65 -10.98 59.89
CA ALA A 176 -9.63 -11.07 58.44
C ALA A 176 -8.34 -10.45 57.88
N ASP A 177 -7.29 -11.29 57.86
CA ASP A 177 -6.03 -11.21 57.13
C ASP A 177 -5.71 -9.84 56.49
N GLN A 178 -4.77 -9.11 57.12
CA GLN A 178 -4.16 -7.93 56.51
C GLN A 178 -3.31 -8.35 55.31
N ARG A 179 -3.96 -8.57 54.16
CA ARG A 179 -3.31 -8.40 52.87
C ARG A 179 -2.92 -6.95 52.71
N GLU A 180 -1.73 -6.63 53.20
CA GLU A 180 -0.97 -5.45 52.80
C GLU A 180 -0.70 -5.54 51.30
N THR A 181 -1.67 -5.07 50.51
CA THR A 181 -1.38 -4.63 49.14
C THR A 181 -0.22 -3.67 49.26
N LEU A 182 0.93 -3.97 48.64
CA LEU A 182 2.16 -3.19 48.73
C LEU A 182 1.93 -1.83 48.04
N ARG A 183 1.29 -0.92 48.77
CA ARG A 183 0.95 0.43 48.32
C ARG A 183 2.23 1.24 48.31
N TRP A 184 2.92 1.24 47.17
CA TRP A 184 3.97 2.22 46.91
C TRP A 184 3.44 3.60 47.28
N PRO A 185 4.16 4.38 48.09
CA PRO A 185 3.69 5.69 48.50
C PRO A 185 3.56 6.57 47.25
N ARG A 186 2.42 7.24 47.03
CA ARG A 186 2.10 8.06 45.84
C ARG A 186 3.21 8.99 45.33
N LYS A 187 4.13 9.40 46.20
CA LYS A 187 5.35 10.15 45.84
C LYS A 187 6.23 9.37 44.84
N TRP A 188 6.42 8.07 45.07
CA TRP A 188 7.22 7.17 44.23
C TRP A 188 6.54 6.89 42.89
N GLU A 189 5.21 6.70 42.86
CA GLU A 189 4.47 6.49 41.60
C GLU A 189 4.72 7.63 40.58
N HIS A 190 4.67 8.88 41.04
CA HIS A 190 4.98 10.06 40.22
C HIS A 190 6.46 10.14 39.83
N THR A 191 7.40 9.84 40.75
CA THR A 191 8.84 9.83 40.43
C THR A 191 9.18 8.75 39.39
N ILE A 192 8.61 7.55 39.52
CA ILE A 192 8.77 6.44 38.58
C ILE A 192 8.19 6.83 37.21
N SER A 193 6.98 7.38 37.16
CA SER A 193 6.36 7.81 35.90
C SER A 193 7.21 8.84 35.15
N LEU A 194 7.68 9.88 35.84
CA LEU A 194 8.55 10.92 35.28
C LEU A 194 9.85 10.34 34.73
N VAL A 195 10.52 9.46 35.50
CA VAL A 195 11.78 8.82 35.09
C VAL A 195 11.56 7.91 33.88
N VAL A 196 10.49 7.10 33.86
CA VAL A 196 10.15 6.21 32.74
C VAL A 196 9.89 7.01 31.47
N PHE A 197 9.07 8.06 31.50
CA PHE A 197 8.80 8.88 30.32
C PHE A 197 10.05 9.62 29.81
N PHE A 198 10.89 10.14 30.71
CA PHE A 198 12.13 10.81 30.31
C PHE A 198 13.12 9.85 29.64
N ILE A 199 13.36 8.68 30.26
CA ILE A 199 14.21 7.62 29.71
C ILE A 199 13.66 7.11 28.37
N TRP A 200 12.35 6.92 28.23
CA TRP A 200 11.75 6.43 26.99
C TRP A 200 11.96 7.41 25.81
N GLY A 201 11.85 8.72 26.06
CA GLY A 201 12.21 9.74 25.06
C GLY A 201 13.69 9.69 24.65
N LEU A 202 14.61 9.45 25.61
CA LEU A 202 16.04 9.26 25.33
C LEU A 202 16.31 7.97 24.53
N VAL A 203 15.60 6.88 24.81
CA VAL A 203 15.69 5.61 24.07
C VAL A 203 15.23 5.79 22.63
N ILE A 204 14.09 6.46 22.40
CA ILE A 204 13.60 6.78 21.04
C ILE A 204 14.61 7.64 20.27
N LEU A 205 15.16 8.67 20.92
CA LEU A 205 16.18 9.54 20.31
C LEU A 205 17.44 8.76 19.94
N SER A 206 17.95 7.94 20.86
CA SER A 206 19.15 7.10 20.64
C SER A 206 18.95 6.10 19.51
N LEU A 207 17.79 5.43 19.45
CA LEU A 207 17.44 4.50 18.37
C LEU A 207 17.32 5.21 17.02
N HIS A 208 16.77 6.43 16.97
CA HIS A 208 16.69 7.20 15.73
C HIS A 208 18.06 7.70 15.27
N VAL A 209 18.88 8.26 16.15
CA VAL A 209 20.25 8.70 15.82
C VAL A 209 21.09 7.52 15.33
N ALA A 210 21.06 6.38 16.02
CA ALA A 210 21.75 5.16 15.60
C ALA A 210 21.23 4.59 14.27
N ALA A 211 19.96 4.84 13.91
CA ALA A 211 19.41 4.46 12.60
C ALA A 211 19.82 5.43 11.49
N ALA A 212 19.83 6.74 11.76
CA ALA A 212 20.28 7.78 10.83
C ALA A 212 21.79 7.66 10.53
N GLN A 213 22.62 7.40 11.55
CA GLN A 213 24.06 7.14 11.39
C GLN A 213 24.34 5.90 10.54
N ARG A 214 23.62 4.78 10.76
CA ARG A 214 23.70 3.61 9.87
C ARG A 214 23.26 3.96 8.44
N ALA A 215 22.16 4.69 8.28
CA ALA A 215 21.64 5.08 6.98
C ALA A 215 22.60 5.96 6.17
N ALA A 216 23.37 6.83 6.83
CA ALA A 216 24.40 7.65 6.20
C ALA A 216 25.64 6.84 5.75
N ASN A 217 25.86 5.65 6.31
CA ASN A 217 27.04 4.83 6.06
C ASN A 217 26.80 3.67 5.07
N TYR A 218 25.55 3.39 4.66
CA TYR A 218 25.27 2.34 3.65
C TYR A 218 25.66 2.82 2.25
N GLN A 219 26.56 2.08 1.59
CA GLN A 219 27.02 2.36 0.23
C GLN A 219 26.58 1.27 -0.76
N VAL A 220 25.27 1.03 -0.84
CA VAL A 220 24.67 0.16 -1.84
C VAL A 220 24.70 0.86 -3.20
N ALA A 221 25.69 0.52 -4.03
CA ALA A 221 25.78 1.00 -5.41
C ALA A 221 24.43 0.80 -6.14
N GLY A 222 23.92 1.86 -6.76
CA GLY A 222 22.64 1.85 -7.48
C GLY A 222 21.37 1.81 -6.63
N CYS A 223 21.45 1.79 -5.29
CA CYS A 223 20.27 1.99 -4.46
C CYS A 223 19.81 3.45 -4.54
N ARG A 224 18.54 3.66 -4.89
CA ARG A 224 17.93 5.00 -5.06
C ARG A 224 17.07 5.41 -3.87
N THR A 225 16.69 4.46 -3.02
CA THR A 225 15.77 4.70 -1.89
C THR A 225 16.12 3.78 -0.74
N ILE A 226 16.33 4.33 0.46
CA ILE A 226 16.79 3.61 1.66
C ILE A 226 15.79 3.83 2.80
N THR A 227 15.44 2.77 3.54
CA THR A 227 14.65 2.88 4.78
C THR A 227 15.56 2.93 6.01
N GLN A 228 15.09 3.51 7.11
CA GLN A 228 15.92 3.78 8.30
C GLN A 228 15.52 2.95 9.54
N PRO A 229 15.49 1.60 9.50
CA PRO A 229 14.93 0.81 10.60
C PRO A 229 15.73 0.94 11.91
N TRP A 230 15.03 1.26 13.00
CA TRP A 230 15.61 1.34 14.35
C TRP A 230 16.38 0.07 14.74
N PHE A 231 15.83 -1.11 14.43
CA PHE A 231 16.51 -2.39 14.63
C PHE A 231 17.13 -2.86 13.33
N SER A 232 18.40 -3.28 13.35
CA SER A 232 19.08 -3.82 12.19
C SER A 232 18.75 -5.30 11.99
N SER A 233 18.58 -5.72 10.74
CA SER A 233 18.57 -7.13 10.33
C SER A 233 19.98 -7.68 10.05
N GLY A 234 21.01 -6.84 10.18
CA GLY A 234 22.36 -7.12 9.69
C GLY A 234 22.51 -6.93 8.17
N LYS A 235 21.45 -6.50 7.47
CA LYS A 235 21.39 -6.32 6.01
C LYS A 235 21.05 -4.89 5.62
N GLU A 236 21.35 -4.54 4.38
CA GLU A 236 21.24 -3.19 3.85
C GLU A 236 19.78 -2.86 3.46
N PRO A 237 19.14 -1.86 4.09
CA PRO A 237 17.68 -1.65 4.05
C PRO A 237 17.20 -0.86 2.82
N CYS A 238 17.73 -1.18 1.65
CA CYS A 238 17.36 -0.58 0.36
C CYS A 238 15.91 -0.94 -0.03
N SER A 239 15.14 0.03 -0.55
CA SER A 239 13.76 -0.17 -1.01
C SER A 239 13.55 0.02 -2.51
N SER A 240 14.47 0.69 -3.21
CA SER A 240 14.52 0.70 -4.68
C SER A 240 15.96 0.56 -5.15
N LEU A 241 16.26 -0.50 -5.90
CA LEU A 241 17.59 -0.81 -6.43
C LEU A 241 17.60 -0.75 -7.96
N ILE A 242 18.58 -0.05 -8.53
CA ILE A 242 18.96 -0.17 -9.94
C ILE A 242 20.29 -0.94 -10.01
N TYR A 243 20.20 -2.20 -10.43
CA TYR A 243 21.37 -3.01 -10.77
C TYR A 243 21.70 -2.83 -12.25
N ASP A 244 22.48 -1.79 -12.52
CA ASP A 244 23.17 -1.56 -13.78
C ASP A 244 24.45 -2.41 -13.88
N CYS A 245 24.49 -3.31 -14.86
CA CYS A 245 25.64 -4.17 -15.14
C CYS A 245 26.82 -3.42 -15.77
N HIS A 246 26.56 -2.49 -16.69
CA HIS A 246 27.59 -1.68 -17.38
C HIS A 246 28.36 -0.82 -16.37
N ALA A 247 27.66 -0.10 -15.49
CA ALA A 247 28.26 0.72 -14.43
C ALA A 247 28.98 -0.11 -13.33
N ARG A 248 28.80 -1.44 -13.31
CA ARG A 248 29.50 -2.37 -12.41
C ARG A 248 30.61 -3.18 -13.11
N ASN A 249 30.75 -3.05 -14.43
CA ASN A 249 31.56 -3.93 -15.28
C ASN A 249 31.26 -5.43 -15.05
N THR A 250 29.97 -5.78 -14.94
CA THR A 250 29.48 -7.16 -14.83
C THR A 250 28.56 -7.52 -16.01
N SER A 251 28.35 -8.81 -16.25
CA SER A 251 27.46 -9.29 -17.32
C SER A 251 26.05 -9.65 -16.84
N THR A 252 25.88 -9.87 -15.53
CA THR A 252 24.65 -10.32 -14.87
C THR A 252 24.50 -9.72 -13.47
N LEU A 253 23.27 -9.71 -12.98
CA LEU A 253 22.96 -9.69 -11.55
C LEU A 253 23.39 -11.01 -10.91
N ASP A 254 24.07 -10.94 -9.77
CA ASP A 254 24.59 -12.09 -9.03
C ASP A 254 23.91 -12.27 -7.66
N ASP A 255 23.96 -13.49 -7.12
CA ASP A 255 23.40 -13.81 -5.80
C ASP A 255 24.05 -12.99 -4.67
N ALA A 256 25.36 -12.77 -4.68
CA ALA A 256 26.09 -12.11 -3.58
C ALA A 256 25.80 -10.61 -3.48
N SER A 257 25.49 -9.94 -4.60
CA SER A 257 24.97 -8.56 -4.61
C SER A 257 23.58 -8.46 -3.98
N LEU A 258 22.71 -9.46 -4.19
CA LEU A 258 21.38 -9.49 -3.56
C LEU A 258 21.43 -9.95 -2.09
N GLU A 259 22.35 -10.83 -1.73
CA GLU A 259 22.49 -11.37 -0.36
C GLU A 259 22.76 -10.29 0.69
N LYS A 260 23.35 -9.15 0.31
CA LYS A 260 23.60 -8.01 1.21
C LYS A 260 22.33 -7.25 1.62
N LEU A 261 21.28 -7.31 0.79
CA LEU A 261 20.06 -6.51 0.91
C LEU A 261 19.07 -7.13 1.89
N ASP A 262 18.28 -6.30 2.59
CA ASP A 262 17.20 -6.81 3.43
C ASP A 262 16.00 -7.26 2.57
N PRO A 263 15.60 -8.56 2.60
CA PRO A 263 14.49 -9.07 1.81
C PRO A 263 13.12 -8.45 2.14
N LYS A 264 13.00 -7.75 3.26
CA LYS A 264 11.77 -7.09 3.74
C LYS A 264 11.69 -5.61 3.38
N THR A 265 12.76 -5.00 2.87
CA THR A 265 12.78 -3.58 2.48
C THR A 265 12.64 -3.37 0.99
N LEU A 266 13.17 -4.27 0.15
CA LEU A 266 13.16 -4.10 -1.31
C LEU A 266 11.72 -4.14 -1.86
N VAL A 267 11.31 -3.06 -2.52
CA VAL A 267 9.99 -2.88 -3.15
C VAL A 267 10.10 -2.76 -4.66
N GLY A 268 11.13 -2.06 -5.16
CA GLY A 268 11.46 -1.97 -6.59
C GLY A 268 12.83 -2.57 -6.89
N LEU A 269 12.91 -3.39 -7.95
CA LEU A 269 14.15 -3.89 -8.52
C LEU A 269 14.16 -3.59 -10.02
N ALA A 270 15.16 -2.84 -10.48
CA ALA A 270 15.48 -2.68 -11.89
C ALA A 270 16.82 -3.35 -12.19
N VAL A 271 16.89 -4.13 -13.27
CA VAL A 271 18.10 -4.79 -13.75
C VAL A 271 18.37 -4.32 -15.17
N VAL A 272 19.49 -3.65 -15.40
CA VAL A 272 19.72 -2.88 -16.64
C VAL A 272 21.12 -3.07 -17.20
N HIS A 273 21.27 -2.96 -18.52
CA HIS A 273 22.55 -3.07 -19.23
C HIS A 273 23.29 -4.40 -19.03
N CYS A 274 22.55 -5.49 -18.78
CA CYS A 274 23.12 -6.82 -18.49
C CYS A 274 23.17 -7.70 -19.77
N PRO A 275 24.33 -7.85 -20.44
CA PRO A 275 24.45 -8.59 -21.70
C PRO A 275 24.37 -10.11 -21.57
N ALA A 276 24.36 -10.66 -20.35
CA ALA A 276 24.17 -12.08 -20.11
C ALA A 276 23.41 -12.35 -18.80
N LEU A 277 22.25 -11.69 -18.62
CA LEU A 277 21.48 -11.79 -17.39
C LEU A 277 21.03 -13.22 -17.11
N ARG A 278 21.35 -13.70 -15.90
CA ARG A 278 20.86 -14.93 -15.29
C ARG A 278 20.13 -14.55 -14.01
N MET A 279 18.86 -14.90 -13.85
CA MET A 279 18.10 -14.49 -12.67
C MET A 279 18.53 -15.32 -11.44
N PRO A 280 19.15 -14.72 -10.41
CA PRO A 280 19.74 -15.46 -9.28
C PRO A 280 18.68 -16.08 -8.35
N THR A 281 19.05 -17.15 -7.64
CA THR A 281 18.12 -17.87 -6.74
C THR A 281 17.67 -17.03 -5.54
N THR A 282 18.54 -16.12 -5.08
CA THR A 282 18.27 -15.16 -4.00
C THR A 282 17.11 -14.23 -4.28
N PHE A 283 16.69 -14.08 -5.55
CA PHE A 283 15.44 -13.41 -5.93
C PHE A 283 14.22 -13.90 -5.11
N GLN A 284 14.12 -15.20 -4.83
CA GLN A 284 13.04 -15.81 -4.03
C GLN A 284 12.93 -15.28 -2.58
N LYS A 285 13.96 -14.58 -2.08
CA LYS A 285 13.97 -14.05 -0.71
C LYS A 285 13.14 -12.76 -0.60
N PHE A 286 12.95 -11.99 -1.69
CA PHE A 286 12.36 -10.64 -1.67
C PHE A 286 10.83 -10.62 -1.62
N THR A 287 10.25 -11.06 -0.50
CA THR A 287 8.79 -11.18 -0.32
C THR A 287 8.03 -9.85 -0.32
N SER A 288 8.73 -8.72 -0.17
CA SER A 288 8.15 -7.38 -0.21
C SER A 288 8.19 -6.68 -1.58
N LEU A 289 8.78 -7.34 -2.59
CA LEU A 289 8.94 -6.80 -3.94
C LEU A 289 7.57 -6.57 -4.61
N MET A 290 7.37 -5.37 -5.15
CA MET A 290 6.14 -4.94 -5.83
C MET A 290 6.33 -4.69 -7.32
N MET A 291 7.56 -4.41 -7.77
CA MET A 291 7.85 -4.03 -9.15
C MET A 291 9.21 -4.55 -9.61
N ILE A 292 9.24 -5.17 -10.80
CA ILE A 292 10.45 -5.63 -11.48
C ILE A 292 10.55 -4.94 -12.83
N HIS A 293 11.67 -4.26 -13.08
CA HIS A 293 12.05 -3.78 -14.41
C HIS A 293 13.26 -4.56 -14.94
N ILE A 294 13.24 -4.88 -16.23
CA ILE A 294 14.46 -5.26 -16.96
C ILE A 294 14.56 -4.39 -18.21
N PHE A 295 15.70 -3.72 -18.39
CA PHE A 295 15.92 -2.79 -19.50
C PHE A 295 17.24 -3.06 -20.23
N ASN A 296 17.23 -3.00 -21.57
CA ASN A 296 18.44 -3.04 -22.41
C ASN A 296 19.40 -4.19 -22.01
N SER A 297 18.87 -5.41 -21.98
CA SER A 297 19.52 -6.59 -21.38
C SER A 297 19.14 -7.88 -22.08
N THR A 298 20.04 -8.87 -22.07
CA THR A 298 19.84 -10.19 -22.68
C THR A 298 19.57 -11.23 -21.61
N ILE A 299 18.37 -11.84 -21.62
CA ILE A 299 17.98 -12.84 -20.63
C ILE A 299 18.46 -14.22 -21.10
N THR A 300 19.55 -14.70 -20.48
CA THR A 300 20.20 -15.98 -20.84
C THR A 300 19.73 -17.15 -19.98
N SER A 301 19.32 -16.92 -18.74
CA SER A 301 18.51 -17.88 -17.99
C SER A 301 17.62 -17.19 -16.94
N TRP A 302 16.45 -17.76 -16.72
CA TRP A 302 15.58 -17.44 -15.59
C TRP A 302 14.79 -18.71 -15.29
N ASP A 303 15.34 -19.44 -14.32
CA ASP A 303 15.10 -20.87 -14.16
C ASP A 303 14.00 -21.13 -13.12
N VAL A 304 13.65 -22.40 -12.89
CA VAL A 304 12.58 -22.77 -11.94
C VAL A 304 12.90 -22.30 -10.52
N ASP A 305 14.17 -22.37 -10.10
CA ASP A 305 14.60 -21.96 -8.76
C ASP A 305 14.54 -20.45 -8.53
N SER A 306 14.55 -19.63 -9.59
CA SER A 306 14.31 -18.17 -9.53
C SER A 306 12.93 -17.76 -10.07
N SER A 307 12.00 -18.71 -10.21
CA SER A 307 10.63 -18.48 -10.70
C SER A 307 9.79 -17.53 -9.83
N ILE A 308 8.83 -16.84 -10.47
CA ILE A 308 7.91 -15.92 -9.77
C ILE A 308 6.79 -16.72 -9.08
N SER A 309 7.13 -17.32 -7.93
CA SER A 309 6.17 -18.09 -7.12
C SER A 309 5.21 -17.19 -6.34
N ALA A 310 3.92 -17.53 -6.37
CA ALA A 310 2.87 -16.95 -5.51
C ALA A 310 3.17 -17.08 -3.99
N SER A 311 3.97 -18.08 -3.59
CA SER A 311 4.36 -18.30 -2.19
C SER A 311 5.44 -17.33 -1.69
N LYS A 312 6.19 -16.70 -2.60
CA LYS A 312 7.32 -15.80 -2.28
C LYS A 312 6.96 -14.36 -2.63
N HIS A 313 6.54 -14.11 -3.86
CA HIS A 313 6.29 -12.80 -4.43
C HIS A 313 4.89 -12.27 -4.08
N THR A 314 4.54 -12.32 -2.79
CA THR A 314 3.20 -12.04 -2.24
C THR A 314 2.70 -10.61 -2.45
N ARG A 315 3.56 -9.70 -2.93
CA ARG A 315 3.25 -8.28 -3.20
C ARG A 315 3.53 -7.82 -4.63
N LEU A 316 4.00 -8.70 -5.52
CA LEU A 316 4.42 -8.31 -6.86
C LEU A 316 3.22 -7.89 -7.71
N LEU A 317 3.19 -6.61 -8.13
CA LEU A 317 2.08 -6.01 -8.89
C LEU A 317 2.40 -5.87 -10.38
N ALA A 318 3.66 -5.57 -10.73
CA ALA A 318 4.07 -5.27 -12.10
C ALA A 318 5.43 -5.86 -12.48
N ILE A 319 5.52 -6.34 -13.71
CA ILE A 319 6.76 -6.72 -14.40
C ILE A 319 6.79 -5.94 -15.72
N LEU A 320 7.82 -5.12 -15.92
CA LEU A 320 8.01 -4.28 -17.12
C LEU A 320 9.37 -4.60 -17.76
N LEU A 321 9.36 -5.20 -18.95
CA LEU A 321 10.54 -5.60 -19.70
C LEU A 321 10.64 -4.75 -20.97
N ARG A 322 11.79 -4.11 -21.24
CA ARG A 322 11.97 -3.19 -22.37
C ARG A 322 13.35 -3.31 -23.03
N ASN A 323 13.40 -3.33 -24.36
CA ASN A 323 14.64 -3.48 -25.14
C ASN A 323 15.39 -4.77 -24.69
N ILE A 324 14.70 -5.91 -24.60
CA ILE A 324 15.28 -7.16 -24.09
C ILE A 324 15.47 -8.22 -25.17
N GLN A 325 16.64 -8.86 -25.18
CA GLN A 325 16.83 -10.07 -25.97
C GLN A 325 16.27 -11.27 -25.19
N LEU A 326 15.27 -11.92 -25.77
CA LEU A 326 14.46 -12.97 -25.18
C LEU A 326 13.78 -13.78 -26.30
N SER A 327 14.20 -15.04 -26.48
CA SER A 327 13.68 -15.90 -27.56
C SER A 327 12.38 -16.63 -27.20
N GLU A 328 12.17 -16.97 -25.93
CA GLU A 328 10.94 -17.60 -25.40
C GLU A 328 10.55 -16.96 -24.06
N ILE A 329 9.28 -17.09 -23.63
CA ILE A 329 8.90 -16.71 -22.26
C ILE A 329 9.70 -17.56 -21.24
N PRO A 330 10.47 -16.97 -20.31
CA PRO A 330 11.41 -17.74 -19.49
C PRO A 330 10.72 -18.76 -18.59
N VAL A 331 11.44 -19.84 -18.24
CA VAL A 331 10.92 -20.91 -17.36
C VAL A 331 10.36 -20.36 -16.04
N GLY A 332 11.04 -19.35 -15.46
CA GLY A 332 10.63 -18.67 -14.24
C GLY A 332 9.36 -17.82 -14.36
N MET A 333 8.89 -17.51 -15.58
CA MET A 333 7.64 -16.81 -15.88
C MET A 333 6.52 -17.74 -16.40
N ARG A 334 6.85 -18.99 -16.79
CA ARG A 334 5.86 -20.00 -17.24
C ARG A 334 5.10 -20.69 -16.10
N GLN A 335 5.48 -20.45 -14.84
CA GLN A 335 4.78 -20.97 -13.67
C GLN A 335 3.49 -20.17 -13.37
N PRO A 336 2.48 -20.74 -12.67
CA PRO A 336 1.29 -20.00 -12.25
C PRO A 336 1.65 -18.79 -11.37
N LEU A 337 1.35 -17.59 -11.87
CA LEU A 337 1.82 -16.35 -11.27
C LEU A 337 0.94 -15.91 -10.06
N PRO A 338 1.47 -15.05 -9.17
CA PRO A 338 0.70 -14.51 -8.05
C PRO A 338 -0.58 -13.83 -8.54
N ARG A 339 -1.76 -14.20 -8.03
CA ARG A 339 -3.05 -13.55 -8.39
C ARG A 339 -3.13 -12.05 -8.07
N ILE A 340 -2.16 -11.53 -7.32
CA ILE A 340 -2.00 -10.11 -7.01
C ILE A 340 -1.21 -9.34 -8.09
N LEU A 341 -0.47 -10.03 -8.96
CA LEU A 341 0.16 -9.46 -10.15
C LEU A 341 -0.94 -8.96 -11.10
N LYS A 342 -0.83 -7.71 -11.54
CA LYS A 342 -1.82 -7.08 -12.44
C LYS A 342 -1.25 -6.66 -13.78
N THR A 343 0.05 -6.43 -13.89
CA THR A 343 0.67 -5.93 -15.10
C THR A 343 1.86 -6.77 -15.52
N ILE A 344 1.80 -7.33 -16.72
CA ILE A 344 3.00 -7.69 -17.49
C ILE A 344 3.02 -6.81 -18.73
N ARG A 345 4.13 -6.08 -18.92
CA ARG A 345 4.45 -5.50 -20.23
C ARG A 345 5.82 -5.95 -20.68
N ILE A 346 5.89 -6.40 -21.92
CA ILE A 346 7.13 -6.69 -22.66
C ILE A 346 7.11 -5.76 -23.87
N SER A 347 8.25 -5.15 -24.20
CA SER A 347 8.33 -4.24 -25.35
C SER A 347 9.73 -4.19 -25.94
N GLY A 348 9.87 -4.16 -27.27
CA GLY A 348 11.19 -4.19 -27.91
C GLY A 348 11.92 -5.52 -27.64
N SER A 349 11.42 -6.63 -28.17
CA SER A 349 12.01 -7.95 -27.95
C SER A 349 11.98 -8.86 -29.19
N ASN A 350 12.89 -9.83 -29.27
CA ASN A 350 12.95 -10.79 -30.37
C ASN A 350 12.04 -12.02 -30.18
N LEU A 351 11.05 -11.94 -29.28
CA LEU A 351 10.11 -13.02 -28.96
C LEU A 351 9.17 -13.28 -30.15
N THR A 352 9.14 -14.51 -30.65
CA THR A 352 8.37 -14.93 -31.85
C THR A 352 7.08 -15.70 -31.54
N GLU A 353 7.01 -16.35 -30.38
CA GLU A 353 5.90 -17.23 -29.97
C GLU A 353 5.54 -17.09 -28.49
N LEU A 354 4.37 -17.62 -28.11
CA LEU A 354 3.85 -17.68 -26.74
C LEU A 354 3.30 -19.08 -26.48
N PRO A 355 3.52 -19.69 -25.30
CA PRO A 355 2.91 -20.98 -24.94
C PRO A 355 1.38 -20.91 -24.92
N ASP A 356 0.70 -21.93 -25.44
CA ASP A 356 -0.77 -21.98 -25.47
C ASP A 356 -1.41 -21.97 -24.07
N ASP A 357 -0.74 -22.58 -23.08
CA ASP A 357 -1.25 -22.69 -21.71
C ASP A 357 -1.01 -21.41 -20.86
N LEU A 358 -0.35 -20.39 -21.43
CA LEU A 358 0.07 -19.17 -20.72
C LEU A 358 -1.09 -18.40 -20.09
N SER A 359 -2.26 -18.39 -20.75
CA SER A 359 -3.48 -17.75 -20.23
C SER A 359 -3.94 -18.35 -18.90
N SER A 360 -3.75 -19.66 -18.70
CA SER A 360 -4.04 -20.35 -17.43
C SER A 360 -3.10 -19.91 -16.32
N LYS A 361 -1.80 -19.75 -16.63
CA LYS A 361 -0.75 -19.34 -15.68
C LYS A 361 -0.85 -17.88 -15.28
N TRP A 362 -1.25 -17.02 -16.22
CA TRP A 362 -1.29 -15.56 -16.10
C TRP A 362 -2.72 -15.04 -15.82
N SER A 363 -3.66 -15.92 -15.44
CA SER A 363 -5.08 -15.66 -15.20
C SER A 363 -5.43 -14.62 -14.12
N GLY A 364 -4.44 -13.99 -13.48
CA GLY A 364 -4.62 -12.90 -12.52
C GLY A 364 -4.43 -11.48 -13.08
N LEU A 365 -3.93 -11.31 -14.30
CA LEU A 365 -3.58 -10.00 -14.87
C LEU A 365 -4.80 -9.11 -15.15
N ALA A 366 -4.57 -7.79 -15.09
CA ALA A 366 -5.48 -6.77 -15.61
C ALA A 366 -4.91 -6.09 -16.88
N VAL A 367 -3.58 -6.12 -17.05
CA VAL A 367 -2.86 -5.59 -18.21
C VAL A 367 -1.88 -6.64 -18.71
N LEU A 368 -2.03 -7.04 -19.97
CA LEU A 368 -1.05 -7.81 -20.73
C LEU A 368 -0.70 -7.01 -21.99
N ALA A 369 0.57 -6.66 -22.14
CA ALA A 369 1.08 -6.00 -23.33
C ALA A 369 2.39 -6.68 -23.79
N ILE A 370 2.47 -7.08 -25.05
CA ILE A 370 3.71 -7.54 -25.70
C ILE A 370 3.84 -6.74 -27.00
N GLU A 371 4.49 -5.57 -26.90
CA GLU A 371 4.50 -4.53 -27.93
C GLU A 371 5.85 -4.49 -28.69
N ASP A 372 5.86 -3.96 -29.92
CA ASP A 372 7.06 -3.74 -30.75
C ASP A 372 8.04 -4.95 -30.68
N SER A 373 7.57 -6.13 -31.04
CA SER A 373 8.28 -7.42 -30.93
C SER A 373 8.01 -8.32 -32.16
N ASN A 374 8.42 -9.59 -32.15
CA ASN A 374 8.41 -10.44 -33.35
C ASN A 374 7.27 -11.49 -33.38
N LEU A 375 6.20 -11.35 -32.58
CA LEU A 375 5.17 -12.39 -32.49
C LEU A 375 4.45 -12.63 -33.82
N GLU A 376 4.46 -13.87 -34.32
CA GLU A 376 3.75 -14.23 -35.56
C GLU A 376 2.29 -14.64 -35.30
N ALA A 377 1.99 -15.11 -34.09
CA ALA A 377 0.67 -15.53 -33.65
C ALA A 377 0.39 -15.16 -32.18
N ILE A 378 -0.90 -15.13 -31.82
CA ILE A 378 -1.37 -14.97 -30.44
C ILE A 378 -2.22 -16.21 -30.12
N PRO A 379 -1.89 -17.01 -29.08
CA PRO A 379 -2.68 -18.18 -28.71
C PRO A 379 -4.14 -17.83 -28.42
N SER A 380 -5.07 -18.66 -28.90
CA SER A 380 -6.52 -18.44 -28.80
C SER A 380 -6.99 -18.21 -27.36
N GLY A 381 -6.41 -18.96 -26.41
CA GLY A 381 -6.68 -18.83 -24.98
C GLY A 381 -6.31 -17.49 -24.34
N ILE A 382 -5.49 -16.64 -24.98
CA ILE A 382 -5.19 -15.28 -24.48
C ILE A 382 -6.42 -14.37 -24.57
N PHE A 383 -7.25 -14.51 -25.61
CA PHE A 383 -8.49 -13.74 -25.77
C PHE A 383 -9.57 -14.13 -24.74
N ALA A 384 -9.45 -15.32 -24.14
CA ALA A 384 -10.29 -15.77 -23.03
C ALA A 384 -9.91 -15.17 -21.67
N MET A 385 -8.83 -14.38 -21.57
CA MET A 385 -8.39 -13.76 -20.32
C MET A 385 -9.26 -12.54 -19.95
N ASN A 386 -9.65 -12.43 -18.68
CA ASN A 386 -10.37 -11.28 -18.15
C ASN A 386 -9.41 -10.10 -17.86
N VAL A 387 -8.95 -9.45 -18.93
CA VAL A 387 -8.01 -8.30 -18.88
C VAL A 387 -8.70 -6.99 -19.26
N VAL A 388 -8.28 -5.90 -18.62
CA VAL A 388 -8.70 -4.53 -18.91
C VAL A 388 -7.99 -4.01 -20.16
N VAL A 389 -6.69 -4.31 -20.30
CA VAL A 389 -5.88 -3.92 -21.47
C VAL A 389 -5.17 -5.15 -22.04
N LEU A 390 -5.36 -5.38 -23.33
CA LEU A 390 -4.66 -6.39 -24.11
C LEU A 390 -3.98 -5.73 -25.31
N SER A 391 -2.65 -5.78 -25.39
CA SER A 391 -1.88 -5.14 -26.47
C SER A 391 -0.87 -6.08 -27.09
N PHE A 392 -0.93 -6.19 -28.42
CA PHE A 392 0.06 -6.83 -29.28
C PHE A 392 0.47 -5.88 -30.42
N MET A 393 0.46 -4.57 -30.16
CA MET A 393 0.87 -3.55 -31.14
C MET A 393 2.30 -3.81 -31.64
N GLY A 394 2.53 -3.72 -32.95
CA GLY A 394 3.89 -3.80 -33.52
C GLY A 394 4.49 -5.20 -33.48
N ASN A 395 3.70 -6.22 -33.87
CA ASN A 395 4.18 -7.59 -34.07
C ASN A 395 3.91 -8.03 -35.53
N GLN A 396 4.15 -9.30 -35.84
CA GLN A 396 4.00 -9.87 -37.19
C GLN A 396 2.69 -10.66 -37.37
N VAL A 397 1.67 -10.40 -36.53
CA VAL A 397 0.44 -11.19 -36.49
C VAL A 397 -0.42 -10.96 -37.73
N GLN A 398 -0.49 -11.96 -38.61
CA GLN A 398 -1.25 -11.89 -39.87
C GLN A 398 -2.74 -12.27 -39.74
N VAL A 399 -3.07 -13.14 -38.78
CA VAL A 399 -4.42 -13.71 -38.58
C VAL A 399 -4.64 -13.97 -37.10
N ILE A 400 -5.85 -13.69 -36.60
CA ILE A 400 -6.31 -14.19 -35.29
C ILE A 400 -7.05 -15.51 -35.51
N SER A 401 -6.72 -16.56 -34.75
CA SER A 401 -7.36 -17.88 -34.86
C SER A 401 -8.88 -17.78 -34.67
N SER A 402 -9.65 -18.57 -35.44
CA SER A 402 -11.10 -18.68 -35.28
C SER A 402 -11.53 -19.28 -33.94
N GLU A 403 -10.60 -19.90 -33.19
CA GLU A 403 -10.82 -20.40 -31.83
C GLU A 403 -10.69 -19.29 -30.77
N ALA A 404 -10.08 -18.16 -31.10
CA ALA A 404 -9.98 -17.03 -30.18
C ALA A 404 -11.37 -16.45 -29.92
N THR A 405 -11.77 -16.38 -28.66
CA THR A 405 -13.09 -15.88 -28.25
C THR A 405 -12.97 -15.04 -26.98
N VAL A 406 -13.43 -13.79 -27.03
CA VAL A 406 -13.68 -12.94 -25.86
C VAL A 406 -14.97 -13.44 -25.16
N PRO A 407 -14.94 -13.89 -23.89
CA PRO A 407 -16.07 -14.57 -23.28
C PRO A 407 -17.26 -13.66 -22.99
N SER A 408 -18.47 -14.21 -22.97
CA SER A 408 -19.70 -13.48 -22.66
C SER A 408 -19.61 -12.76 -21.31
N ASN A 409 -20.14 -11.53 -21.26
CA ASN A 409 -20.09 -10.62 -20.11
C ASN A 409 -18.67 -10.11 -19.76
N THR A 410 -17.68 -10.29 -20.64
CA THR A 410 -16.34 -9.67 -20.51
C THR A 410 -16.29 -8.32 -21.20
N ALA A 411 -15.67 -7.33 -20.56
CA ALA A 411 -15.47 -5.99 -21.13
C ALA A 411 -13.97 -5.64 -21.16
N ILE A 412 -13.39 -5.57 -22.36
CA ILE A 412 -12.00 -5.14 -22.55
C ILE A 412 -12.00 -3.61 -22.75
N LEU A 413 -11.24 -2.87 -21.94
CA LEU A 413 -11.17 -1.41 -22.04
C LEU A 413 -10.37 -0.98 -23.28
N GLN A 414 -9.24 -1.64 -23.54
CA GLN A 414 -8.39 -1.38 -24.70
C GLN A 414 -7.85 -2.69 -25.29
N LEU A 415 -8.20 -2.98 -26.55
CA LEU A 415 -7.58 -4.03 -27.37
C LEU A 415 -6.74 -3.36 -28.45
N ARG A 416 -5.43 -3.64 -28.52
CA ARG A 416 -4.52 -3.06 -29.53
C ARG A 416 -3.85 -4.15 -30.36
N LEU A 417 -4.10 -4.14 -31.67
CA LEU A 417 -3.46 -4.99 -32.69
C LEU A 417 -2.86 -4.14 -33.83
N SER A 418 -2.69 -2.83 -33.60
CA SER A 418 -2.13 -1.89 -34.58
C SER A 418 -0.67 -2.21 -34.96
N LYS A 419 -0.22 -1.71 -36.12
CA LYS A 419 1.10 -2.03 -36.71
C LYS A 419 1.38 -3.55 -36.85
N ASN A 420 0.36 -4.35 -37.15
CA ASN A 420 0.52 -5.77 -37.49
C ASN A 420 0.09 -5.99 -38.95
N PRO A 421 0.64 -6.98 -39.67
CA PRO A 421 0.20 -7.38 -41.02
C PRO A 421 -1.17 -8.09 -41.03
N LEU A 422 -2.06 -7.76 -40.08
CA LEU A 422 -3.33 -8.42 -39.81
C LEU A 422 -4.30 -8.26 -40.99
N GLN A 423 -4.65 -9.38 -41.64
CA GLN A 423 -5.40 -9.40 -42.89
C GLN A 423 -6.92 -9.51 -42.67
N LYS A 424 -7.34 -10.24 -41.63
CA LYS A 424 -8.74 -10.52 -41.28
C LYS A 424 -8.93 -10.65 -39.77
N LEU A 425 -10.14 -10.37 -39.30
CA LEU A 425 -10.64 -10.70 -37.97
C LEU A 425 -11.70 -11.81 -38.09
N PRO A 426 -11.76 -12.79 -37.18
CA PRO A 426 -12.81 -13.81 -37.21
C PRO A 426 -14.14 -13.27 -36.67
N GLU A 427 -15.26 -13.71 -37.26
CA GLU A 427 -16.61 -13.44 -36.75
C GLU A 427 -16.83 -14.04 -35.34
N SER A 428 -16.13 -15.13 -35.02
CA SER A 428 -16.19 -15.79 -33.70
C SER A 428 -15.46 -15.06 -32.57
N LEU A 429 -14.74 -13.94 -32.84
CA LEU A 429 -13.90 -13.30 -31.82
C LEU A 429 -14.67 -12.81 -30.58
N MET A 430 -15.96 -12.48 -30.73
CA MET A 430 -16.78 -11.90 -29.66
C MET A 430 -17.95 -12.83 -29.35
N ALA A 431 -17.99 -13.37 -28.13
CA ALA A 431 -19.18 -14.05 -27.65
C ALA A 431 -20.31 -13.02 -27.33
N PRO A 432 -21.60 -13.42 -27.32
CA PRO A 432 -22.71 -12.53 -26.99
C PRO A 432 -22.50 -11.81 -25.64
N ASN A 433 -22.93 -10.55 -25.55
CA ASN A 433 -22.77 -9.69 -24.37
C ASN A 433 -21.31 -9.43 -23.93
N SER A 434 -20.32 -9.63 -24.81
CA SER A 434 -18.96 -9.07 -24.62
C SER A 434 -18.83 -7.69 -25.27
N LEU A 435 -17.88 -6.86 -24.82
CA LEU A 435 -17.70 -5.47 -25.27
C LEU A 435 -16.22 -5.07 -25.34
N ILE A 436 -15.82 -4.37 -26.39
CA ILE A 436 -14.51 -3.67 -26.46
C ILE A 436 -14.73 -2.15 -26.45
N MET A 437 -14.26 -1.46 -25.42
CA MET A 437 -14.46 -0.01 -25.27
C MET A 437 -13.58 0.84 -26.21
N SER A 438 -12.39 0.34 -26.59
CA SER A 438 -11.55 0.93 -27.63
C SER A 438 -10.74 -0.15 -28.31
N PHE A 439 -10.85 -0.25 -29.64
CA PHE A 439 -10.14 -1.23 -30.46
C PHE A 439 -9.19 -0.50 -31.42
N ASN A 440 -7.89 -0.79 -31.37
CA ASN A 440 -6.89 -0.11 -32.18
C ASN A 440 -6.27 -1.08 -33.18
N VAL A 441 -6.58 -0.91 -34.46
CA VAL A 441 -6.11 -1.71 -35.61
C VAL A 441 -5.48 -0.83 -36.70
N GLN A 442 -4.97 0.34 -36.33
CA GLN A 442 -4.31 1.27 -37.24
C GLN A 442 -3.04 0.65 -37.86
N ASN A 443 -2.77 0.97 -39.12
CA ASN A 443 -1.63 0.40 -39.89
C ASN A 443 -1.67 -1.14 -39.92
N THR A 444 -2.82 -1.70 -40.31
CA THR A 444 -3.00 -3.15 -40.54
C THR A 444 -3.54 -3.42 -41.95
N SER A 445 -3.51 -4.68 -42.40
CA SER A 445 -3.94 -5.09 -43.75
C SER A 445 -5.45 -5.38 -43.87
N LEU A 446 -6.26 -4.98 -42.89
CA LEU A 446 -7.70 -5.23 -42.84
C LEU A 446 -8.44 -4.56 -44.01
N LYS A 447 -9.21 -5.38 -44.76
CA LYS A 447 -10.05 -4.94 -45.90
C LYS A 447 -11.53 -4.76 -45.55
N SER A 448 -11.99 -5.41 -44.48
CA SER A 448 -13.37 -5.40 -44.00
C SER A 448 -13.40 -5.68 -42.50
N PHE A 449 -14.52 -5.36 -41.85
CA PHE A 449 -14.76 -5.66 -40.44
C PHE A 449 -15.89 -6.69 -40.28
N PRO A 450 -15.80 -7.58 -39.27
CA PRO A 450 -16.84 -8.54 -38.95
C PRO A 450 -18.05 -7.90 -38.24
N SER A 451 -19.17 -8.62 -38.22
CA SER A 451 -20.48 -8.13 -37.74
C SER A 451 -20.50 -7.61 -36.30
N TRP A 452 -19.66 -8.17 -35.42
CA TRP A 452 -19.54 -7.74 -34.03
C TRP A 452 -18.91 -6.34 -33.86
N VAL A 453 -18.25 -5.78 -34.88
CA VAL A 453 -17.59 -4.47 -34.75
C VAL A 453 -18.58 -3.34 -34.52
N GLU A 454 -19.74 -3.36 -35.19
CA GLU A 454 -20.75 -2.30 -35.04
C GLU A 454 -21.57 -2.45 -33.75
N THR A 455 -21.72 -3.67 -33.24
CA THR A 455 -22.62 -4.02 -32.14
C THR A 455 -21.91 -4.23 -30.79
N GLN A 456 -20.63 -4.62 -30.80
CA GLN A 456 -19.86 -4.99 -29.61
C GLN A 456 -18.54 -4.20 -29.45
N THR A 457 -18.37 -3.09 -30.18
CA THR A 457 -17.29 -2.13 -29.91
C THR A 457 -17.82 -0.70 -29.75
N ARG A 458 -17.15 0.12 -28.93
CA ARG A 458 -17.54 1.52 -28.68
C ARG A 458 -16.79 2.53 -29.57
N VAL A 459 -15.56 2.22 -29.95
CA VAL A 459 -14.80 2.92 -31.01
C VAL A 459 -13.73 1.99 -31.59
N VAL A 460 -13.51 2.06 -32.91
CA VAL A 460 -12.39 1.39 -33.58
C VAL A 460 -11.50 2.43 -34.26
N TRP A 461 -10.21 2.42 -33.98
CA TRP A 461 -9.21 3.23 -34.69
C TRP A 461 -8.59 2.40 -35.80
N ALA A 462 -8.83 2.76 -37.07
CA ALA A 462 -8.49 1.98 -38.25
C ALA A 462 -7.73 2.78 -39.34
N TYR A 463 -7.11 3.91 -38.96
CA TYR A 463 -6.23 4.70 -39.82
C TYR A 463 -5.22 3.84 -40.60
N ASP A 464 -4.95 4.25 -41.85
CA ASP A 464 -4.09 3.59 -42.84
C ASP A 464 -4.48 2.16 -43.28
N THR A 465 -5.59 1.59 -42.79
CA THR A 465 -6.06 0.27 -43.28
C THR A 465 -6.57 0.31 -44.73
N PRO A 466 -6.46 -0.79 -45.50
CA PRO A 466 -7.13 -0.94 -46.79
C PRO A 466 -8.64 -0.66 -46.76
N PHE A 467 -9.34 -1.04 -45.69
CA PHE A 467 -10.75 -0.68 -45.46
C PHE A 467 -10.93 0.85 -45.52
N CYS A 468 -10.18 1.59 -44.72
CA CYS A 468 -10.24 3.06 -44.68
C CYS A 468 -9.76 3.75 -45.96
N LYS A 469 -8.92 3.08 -46.78
CA LYS A 469 -8.52 3.53 -48.12
C LYS A 469 -9.59 3.24 -49.19
N SER A 470 -10.47 2.26 -48.95
CA SER A 470 -11.58 1.91 -49.86
C SER A 470 -12.85 2.75 -49.65
N LEU A 471 -13.00 3.35 -48.46
CA LEU A 471 -14.05 4.32 -48.16
C LEU A 471 -13.79 5.62 -48.94
N SER A 472 -14.65 5.94 -49.89
CA SER A 472 -14.75 7.30 -50.42
C SER A 472 -15.15 8.26 -49.30
N ALA A 473 -14.81 9.54 -49.44
CA ALA A 473 -14.73 10.52 -48.33
C ALA A 473 -16.05 10.90 -47.63
N ALA A 474 -17.14 10.15 -47.83
CA ALA A 474 -18.50 10.48 -47.37
C ALA A 474 -19.28 9.27 -46.78
N ALA A 475 -18.62 8.37 -46.05
CA ALA A 475 -19.31 7.30 -45.29
C ALA A 475 -18.63 6.97 -43.94
N PRO A 476 -18.65 7.88 -42.94
CA PRO A 476 -18.18 7.56 -41.60
C PRO A 476 -19.19 6.65 -40.87
N THR A 477 -18.93 5.34 -40.86
CA THR A 477 -19.54 4.41 -39.90
C THR A 477 -19.39 4.99 -38.48
N SER A 478 -20.45 4.96 -37.67
CA SER A 478 -20.45 5.62 -36.35
C SER A 478 -19.35 5.13 -35.42
N THR A 479 -18.97 3.85 -35.52
CA THR A 479 -17.99 3.20 -34.63
C THR A 479 -16.54 3.26 -35.14
N VAL A 480 -16.30 3.03 -36.45
CA VAL A 480 -14.93 2.98 -37.02
C VAL A 480 -14.44 4.38 -37.42
N LYS A 481 -13.19 4.70 -37.05
CA LYS A 481 -12.51 5.97 -37.28
C LYS A 481 -11.30 5.77 -38.20
N CYS A 482 -11.38 6.38 -39.38
CA CYS A 482 -10.37 6.27 -40.43
C CYS A 482 -9.32 7.40 -40.43
N PHE A 483 -9.36 8.31 -39.45
CA PHE A 483 -8.34 9.33 -39.24
C PHE A 483 -7.39 8.94 -38.10
N ASN A 484 -6.16 9.42 -38.16
CA ASN A 484 -5.20 9.28 -37.06
C ASN A 484 -5.62 10.21 -35.90
N PRO A 485 -5.88 9.71 -34.68
CA PRO A 485 -6.23 10.55 -33.53
C PRO A 485 -5.05 11.38 -32.99
N GLY A 486 -3.84 11.19 -33.51
CA GLY A 486 -2.61 11.75 -32.99
C GLY A 486 -2.34 11.29 -31.57
N THR A 487 -1.65 12.11 -30.78
CA THR A 487 -1.41 11.86 -29.36
C THR A 487 -2.64 12.12 -28.46
N SER A 488 -3.80 12.48 -29.02
CA SER A 488 -5.00 12.79 -28.23
C SER A 488 -5.70 11.56 -27.65
N THR A 489 -5.54 10.39 -28.27
CA THR A 489 -5.87 9.10 -27.64
C THR A 489 -4.91 8.85 -26.49
N ARG A 490 -5.43 8.99 -25.26
CA ARG A 490 -4.80 8.53 -24.01
C ARG A 490 -4.78 7.00 -23.94
N GLU A 491 -4.12 6.37 -24.90
CA GLU A 491 -3.70 4.99 -24.84
C GLU A 491 -2.34 4.95 -24.13
N PRO A 492 -2.26 4.53 -22.85
CA PRO A 492 -0.98 4.35 -22.18
C PRO A 492 -0.26 3.17 -22.84
N ASN A 493 0.66 3.50 -23.75
CA ASN A 493 1.64 2.58 -24.32
C ASN A 493 2.65 2.14 -23.25
N PHE A 494 3.61 1.29 -23.61
CA PHE A 494 4.81 1.16 -22.78
C PHE A 494 5.42 2.55 -22.49
N PRO A 495 5.84 2.86 -21.24
CA PRO A 495 6.40 4.17 -20.88
C PRO A 495 7.85 4.32 -21.37
N VAL A 496 8.04 4.39 -22.70
CA VAL A 496 9.35 4.36 -23.36
C VAL A 496 10.27 5.47 -22.86
N GLU A 497 9.83 6.72 -22.98
CA GLU A 497 10.61 7.90 -22.59
C GLU A 497 11.05 7.87 -21.12
N LEU A 498 10.24 7.29 -20.24
CA LEU A 498 10.61 7.10 -18.84
C LEU A 498 11.76 6.10 -18.68
N PHE A 499 11.73 4.98 -19.41
CA PHE A 499 12.78 3.96 -19.30
C PHE A 499 14.11 4.46 -19.88
N GLU A 500 14.07 5.10 -21.04
CA GLU A 500 15.25 5.71 -21.65
C GLU A 500 15.83 6.85 -20.77
N GLN A 501 15.00 7.57 -20.00
CA GLN A 501 15.45 8.60 -19.04
C GLN A 501 15.96 8.02 -17.70
N LEU A 502 15.28 7.03 -17.12
CA LEU A 502 15.67 6.41 -15.84
C LEU A 502 16.94 5.56 -15.95
N TYR A 503 17.20 5.04 -17.15
CA TYR A 503 18.25 4.06 -17.43
C TYR A 503 19.14 4.49 -18.60
N ALA A 504 19.35 5.78 -18.79
CA ALA A 504 20.40 6.27 -19.68
C ALA A 504 21.79 5.86 -19.17
N ILE A 505 22.69 5.52 -20.09
CA ILE A 505 24.13 5.43 -19.80
C ILE A 505 24.68 6.86 -19.74
N HIS A 506 25.56 7.13 -18.78
CA HIS A 506 26.17 8.43 -18.48
C HIS A 506 27.68 8.27 -18.25
#